data_AF-A0A914ZAW6-F1
#
_entry.id   AF-A0A914ZAW6-F1
#
_cell.length_a   1.000
_cell.length_b   1.000
_cell.length_c   1.000
_cell.angle_alpha   90.00
_cell.angle_beta   90.00
_cell.angle_gamma   90.00
#
_symmetry.space_group_name_H-M   'P 1'
#
loop_
_entity.id
_entity.type
_entity.pdbx_description
1 polymer ?
#
loop_
_entity_poly.entity_id
_entity_poly.type
_entity_poly.pdbx_seq_one_letter_code
_entity_poly.pdbx_strand_id
1 'polypeptide(L)'
;MLKNGFYEISMLEIETKIPERSEAITMPDANTLGIENEIEEVTMGHVQELLERAYPNGLTLDVIADVLRCQNDDEIENFLIELENMGTIKKCGEEWIRLEAISIQPRQGSVELRPTIAIITCLFVEKLAVDAIIEDARTVHKYKSGGDSNIYTIGMS
;
A
#
# COMPACT_ATOMS: atom_id res chain seq x y z
N MET A 1 2.11 41.36 -5.56
CA MET A 1 1.43 40.77 -4.37
C MET A 1 1.73 39.28 -4.36
N LEU A 2 2.51 38.82 -3.38
CA LEU A 2 2.70 37.41 -3.03
C LEU A 2 2.54 37.36 -1.51
N LYS A 3 1.52 36.64 -1.04
CA LYS A 3 1.27 36.45 0.38
C LYS A 3 2.31 35.47 0.91
N ASN A 4 3.20 35.95 1.76
CA ASN A 4 4.06 35.13 2.60
C ASN A 4 3.18 34.35 3.58
N GLY A 5 3.23 33.02 3.52
CA GLY A 5 2.40 32.13 4.32
C GLY A 5 3.18 31.02 5.01
N PHE A 6 4.40 31.32 5.49
CA PHE A 6 5.10 30.44 6.42
C PHE A 6 5.14 31.14 7.77
N TYR A 7 4.53 30.50 8.77
CA TYR A 7 4.57 30.93 10.16
C TYR A 7 6.02 30.80 10.65
N GLU A 8 6.48 31.84 11.35
CA GLU A 8 7.80 31.91 11.97
C GLU A 8 7.93 30.81 13.05
N ILE A 9 9.09 30.13 13.08
CA ILE A 9 9.35 29.06 14.05
C ILE A 9 9.19 29.64 15.45
N SER A 10 8.16 29.20 16.15
CA SER A 10 7.87 29.63 17.52
C SER A 10 8.68 28.80 18.50
N MET A 11 9.44 29.46 19.36
CA MET A 11 10.19 28.79 20.42
C MET A 11 9.22 28.26 21.48
N LEU A 12 9.20 26.95 21.67
CA LEU A 12 8.46 26.29 22.74
C LEU A 12 9.44 25.92 23.85
N GLU A 13 9.34 26.59 25.00
CA GLU A 13 10.13 26.26 26.17
C GLU A 13 9.35 25.25 27.03
N ILE A 14 9.89 24.03 27.14
CA ILE A 14 9.26 22.93 27.88
C ILE A 14 10.05 22.70 29.16
N GLU A 15 9.45 22.98 30.31
CA GLU A 15 10.01 22.63 31.61
C GLU A 15 9.61 21.20 31.98
N THR A 16 10.58 20.29 32.05
CA THR A 16 10.34 18.89 32.42
C THR A 16 10.66 18.68 33.90
N LYS A 17 9.74 18.06 34.64
CA LYS A 17 9.98 17.63 36.03
C LYS A 17 10.20 16.13 36.07
N ILE A 18 11.32 15.70 36.64
CA ILE A 18 11.58 14.29 36.91
C ILE A 18 10.85 13.94 38.21
N PRO A 19 9.90 12.99 38.21
CA PRO A 19 9.20 12.59 39.43
C PRO A 19 10.18 11.93 40.42
N GLU A 20 9.94 12.14 41.72
CA GLU A 20 10.68 11.38 42.72
C GLU A 20 10.27 9.90 42.71
N ARG A 21 11.17 9.00 43.13
CA ARG A 21 10.98 7.53 43.07
C ARG A 21 9.73 7.00 43.80
N SER A 22 9.10 7.84 44.62
CA SER A 22 7.89 7.56 45.41
C SER A 22 6.60 8.07 44.76
N GLU A 23 6.67 8.90 43.73
CA GLU A 23 5.50 9.46 43.06
C GLU A 23 5.12 8.56 41.88
N ALA A 24 4.05 7.78 42.05
CA ALA A 24 3.44 7.10 40.92
C ALA A 24 2.80 8.16 40.01
N ILE A 25 3.38 8.40 38.84
CA ILE A 25 2.69 9.15 37.79
C ILE A 25 1.50 8.29 37.34
N THR A 26 0.30 8.68 37.74
CA THR A 26 -0.91 8.11 37.17
C THR A 26 -1.01 8.60 35.73
N MET A 27 -0.81 7.72 34.75
CA MET A 27 -1.15 8.05 33.38
C MET A 27 -2.63 8.46 33.35
N PRO A 28 -2.99 9.60 32.75
CA PRO A 28 -4.40 9.92 32.57
C PRO A 28 -5.04 8.77 31.80
N ASP A 29 -6.24 8.39 32.22
CA ASP A 29 -7.02 7.37 31.52
C ASP A 29 -7.10 7.80 30.05
N ALA A 30 -6.82 6.90 29.10
CA ALA A 30 -6.90 7.21 27.67
C ALA A 30 -8.28 7.81 27.32
N ASN A 31 -9.29 7.43 28.09
CA ASN A 31 -10.65 7.90 27.98
C ASN A 31 -10.88 9.36 28.40
N THR A 32 -9.96 9.94 29.16
CA THR A 32 -9.99 11.36 29.57
C THR A 32 -9.32 12.29 28.57
N LEU A 33 -8.61 11.77 27.57
CA LEU A 33 -7.89 12.58 26.59
C LEU A 33 -8.75 13.03 25.40
N GLY A 34 -10.00 12.58 25.29
CA GLY A 34 -10.86 12.94 24.13
C GLY A 34 -10.32 12.43 22.79
N ILE A 35 -9.32 11.53 22.81
CA ILE A 35 -8.73 10.84 21.65
C ILE A 35 -9.50 9.54 21.36
N GLU A 36 -10.57 9.26 22.11
CA GLU A 36 -11.51 8.22 21.75
C GLU A 36 -12.39 8.69 20.59
N ASN A 37 -12.22 8.07 19.42
CA ASN A 37 -13.17 8.04 18.28
C ASN A 37 -12.96 9.01 17.10
N GLU A 38 -11.72 9.34 16.71
CA GLU A 38 -11.48 9.44 15.26
C GLU A 38 -11.13 8.04 14.74
N ILE A 39 -12.11 7.14 14.71
CA ILE A 39 -12.04 6.00 13.82
C ILE A 39 -12.23 6.60 12.43
N GLU A 40 -11.14 6.82 11.71
CA GLU A 40 -11.19 7.28 10.33
C GLU A 40 -12.06 6.30 9.54
N GLU A 41 -13.09 6.81 8.85
CA GLU A 41 -13.96 5.98 8.03
C GLU A 41 -13.12 5.26 6.96
N VAL A 42 -13.45 3.99 6.71
CA VAL A 42 -12.71 3.20 5.72
C VAL A 42 -12.98 3.78 4.33
N THR A 43 -11.91 4.14 3.62
CA THR A 43 -11.99 4.67 2.27
C THR A 43 -11.44 3.65 1.27
N MET A 44 -11.79 3.84 -0.01
CA MET A 44 -11.15 3.11 -1.11
C MET A 44 -9.61 3.20 -1.08
N GLY A 45 -9.07 4.33 -0.62
CA GLY A 45 -7.62 4.53 -0.48
C GLY A 45 -6.98 3.57 0.52
N HIS A 46 -7.66 3.28 1.63
CA HIS A 46 -7.18 2.31 2.63
C HIS A 46 -7.14 0.89 2.06
N VAL A 47 -8.16 0.50 1.28
CA VAL A 47 -8.18 -0.81 0.59
C VAL A 47 -7.04 -0.90 -0.43
N GLN A 48 -6.84 0.16 -1.21
CA GLN A 48 -5.75 0.22 -2.19
C GLN A 48 -4.37 0.11 -1.51
N GLU A 49 -4.11 0.90 -0.47
CA GLU A 49 -2.84 0.88 0.27
C GLU A 49 -2.56 -0.52 0.85
N LEU A 50 -3.59 -1.17 1.41
CA LEU A 50 -3.46 -2.51 1.97
C LEU A 50 -3.06 -3.53 0.88
N LEU A 51 -3.67 -3.46 -0.29
CA LEU A 51 -3.33 -4.33 -1.43
C LEU A 51 -1.93 -4.04 -2.00
N GLU A 52 -1.50 -2.77 -2.00
CA GLU A 52 -0.12 -2.40 -2.39
C GLU A 52 0.92 -2.94 -1.41
N ARG A 53 0.58 -2.99 -0.12
CA ARG A 53 1.43 -3.53 0.94
C ARG A 53 1.47 -5.06 0.96
N ALA A 54 0.42 -5.71 0.49
CA ALA A 54 0.37 -7.16 0.31
C ALA A 54 1.03 -7.65 -0.98
N TYR A 55 1.27 -6.75 -1.95
CA TYR A 55 1.92 -7.07 -3.22
C TYR A 55 3.20 -7.89 -3.00
N PRO A 56 3.46 -8.95 -3.77
CA PRO A 56 2.66 -9.42 -4.92
C PRO A 56 1.53 -10.39 -4.57
N ASN A 57 1.27 -10.63 -3.29
CA ASN A 57 0.24 -11.55 -2.84
C ASN A 57 -1.16 -10.93 -2.93
N GLY A 58 -2.17 -11.80 -2.95
CA GLY A 58 -3.56 -11.40 -2.85
C GLY A 58 -4.08 -11.49 -1.42
N LEU A 59 -5.16 -10.79 -1.13
CA LEU A 59 -5.87 -10.83 0.14
C LEU A 59 -7.33 -11.22 -0.08
N THR A 60 -7.89 -12.03 0.81
CA THR A 60 -9.34 -12.30 0.82
C THR A 60 -10.10 -11.12 1.41
N LEU A 61 -11.39 -11.03 1.11
CA LEU A 61 -12.26 -9.99 1.68
C LEU A 61 -12.25 -10.01 3.21
N ASP A 62 -12.33 -11.19 3.83
CA ASP A 62 -12.27 -11.35 5.29
C ASP A 62 -11.00 -10.73 5.89
N VAL A 63 -9.84 -10.97 5.27
CA VAL A 63 -8.55 -10.43 5.75
C VAL A 63 -8.52 -8.91 5.61
N ILE A 64 -9.09 -8.37 4.52
CA ILE A 64 -9.17 -6.92 4.32
C ILE A 64 -10.08 -6.29 5.38
N ALA A 65 -11.25 -6.87 5.64
CA ALA A 65 -12.21 -6.41 6.65
C ALA A 65 -11.60 -6.43 8.06
N ASP A 66 -10.93 -7.52 8.42
CA ASP A 66 -10.24 -7.67 9.71
C ASP A 66 -9.15 -6.60 9.92
N VAL A 67 -8.31 -6.36 8.92
CA VAL A 67 -7.21 -5.40 9.01
C VAL A 67 -7.73 -3.96 9.07
N LEU A 68 -8.73 -3.63 8.27
CA LEU A 68 -9.36 -2.31 8.25
C LEU A 68 -10.35 -2.10 9.40
N ARG A 69 -10.62 -3.15 10.19
CA ARG A 69 -11.62 -3.16 11.27
C ARG A 69 -13.00 -2.67 10.79
N CYS A 70 -13.33 -2.96 9.54
CA CYS A 70 -14.62 -2.64 8.96
C CYS A 70 -15.58 -3.82 9.20
N GLN A 71 -16.78 -3.53 9.69
CA GLN A 71 -17.83 -4.56 9.84
C GLN A 71 -18.77 -4.63 8.62
N ASN A 72 -18.57 -3.73 7.66
CA ASN A 72 -19.43 -3.59 6.48
C ASN A 72 -18.73 -4.18 5.26
N ASP A 73 -18.89 -5.48 5.07
CA ASP A 73 -18.28 -6.22 3.96
C ASP A 73 -18.74 -5.70 2.59
N ASP A 74 -20.02 -5.30 2.47
CA ASP A 74 -20.59 -4.75 1.24
C ASP A 74 -19.87 -3.46 0.80
N GLU A 75 -19.45 -2.64 1.75
CA GLU A 75 -18.71 -1.40 1.48
C GLU A 75 -17.30 -1.68 0.96
N ILE A 76 -16.59 -2.64 1.59
CA ILE A 76 -15.28 -3.08 1.09
C ILE A 76 -15.42 -3.70 -0.30
N GLU A 77 -16.45 -4.53 -0.53
CA GLU A 77 -16.68 -5.15 -1.83
C GLU A 77 -16.94 -4.10 -2.92
N ASN A 78 -17.71 -3.05 -2.62
CA ASN A 78 -17.91 -1.93 -3.55
C ASN A 78 -16.59 -1.24 -3.89
N PHE A 79 -15.72 -0.97 -2.92
CA PHE A 79 -14.40 -0.38 -3.19
C PHE A 79 -13.51 -1.30 -4.04
N LEU A 80 -13.54 -2.62 -3.80
CA LEU A 80 -12.79 -3.59 -4.60
C LEU A 80 -13.28 -3.63 -6.05
N ILE A 81 -14.59 -3.61 -6.26
CA ILE A 81 -15.19 -3.54 -7.60
C ILE A 81 -14.79 -2.24 -8.30
N GLU A 82 -14.81 -1.11 -7.61
CA GLU A 82 -14.37 0.18 -8.17
C GLU A 82 -12.89 0.15 -8.58
N LEU A 83 -12.01 -0.37 -7.72
CA LEU A 83 -10.58 -0.51 -8.01
C LEU A 83 -10.29 -1.47 -9.17
N GLU A 84 -11.07 -2.54 -9.31
CA GLU A 84 -10.99 -3.49 -10.43
C GLU A 84 -11.47 -2.84 -11.74
N ASN A 85 -12.55 -2.05 -11.69
CA ASN A 85 -13.02 -1.27 -12.83
C ASN A 85 -12.00 -0.21 -13.28
N MET A 86 -11.23 0.35 -12.34
CA MET A 86 -10.09 1.22 -12.66
C MET A 86 -8.88 0.45 -13.23
N GLY A 87 -8.92 -0.89 -13.23
CA GLY A 87 -7.86 -1.75 -13.75
C GLY A 87 -6.63 -1.83 -12.85
N THR A 88 -6.77 -1.44 -11.57
CA THR A 88 -5.64 -1.34 -10.64
C THR A 88 -5.52 -2.55 -9.72
N ILE A 89 -6.55 -3.39 -9.67
CA ILE A 89 -6.55 -4.68 -8.98
C ILE A 89 -7.30 -5.71 -9.84
N LYS A 90 -7.23 -6.99 -9.47
CA LYS A 90 -8.06 -8.05 -10.04
C LYS A 90 -8.43 -9.09 -8.98
N LYS A 91 -9.57 -9.75 -9.18
CA LYS A 91 -9.91 -10.96 -8.42
C LYS A 91 -9.22 -12.21 -9.01
N CYS A 92 -8.62 -13.04 -8.17
CA CYS A 92 -7.98 -14.31 -8.54
C CYS A 92 -8.37 -15.40 -7.54
N GLY A 93 -9.38 -16.20 -7.89
CA GLY A 93 -10.03 -17.08 -6.92
C GLY A 93 -10.77 -16.23 -5.88
N GLU A 94 -10.47 -16.45 -4.59
CA GLU A 94 -11.05 -15.69 -3.47
C GLU A 94 -10.18 -14.50 -3.03
N GLU A 95 -9.02 -14.31 -3.66
CA GLU A 95 -8.08 -13.25 -3.30
C GLU A 95 -8.14 -12.09 -4.31
N TRP A 96 -7.98 -10.87 -3.80
CA TRP A 96 -7.81 -9.64 -4.58
C TRP A 96 -6.34 -9.27 -4.64
N ILE A 97 -5.83 -9.00 -5.84
CA ILE A 97 -4.41 -8.80 -6.11
C ILE A 97 -4.19 -7.43 -6.73
N ARG A 98 -3.19 -6.69 -6.23
CA ARG A 98 -2.72 -5.44 -6.85
C ARG A 98 -2.16 -5.69 -8.26
N LEU A 99 -2.66 -4.95 -9.24
CA LEU A 99 -2.12 -4.91 -10.59
C LEU A 99 -1.15 -3.74 -10.76
N GLU A 100 -0.17 -3.92 -11.65
CA GLU A 100 0.56 -2.79 -12.22
C GLU A 100 -0.38 -2.03 -13.15
N ALA A 101 -0.38 -0.70 -13.08
CA ALA A 101 -1.04 0.12 -14.07
C ALA A 101 -0.48 -0.29 -15.45
N ILE A 102 -1.35 -0.75 -16.35
CA ILE A 102 -0.94 -1.22 -17.67
C ILE A 102 -0.30 -0.03 -18.41
N SER A 103 1.02 0.04 -18.43
CA SER A 103 1.75 0.87 -19.38
C SER A 103 1.54 0.26 -20.76
N ILE A 104 0.54 0.77 -21.49
CA ILE A 104 0.24 0.33 -22.86
C ILE A 104 1.39 0.82 -23.74
N GLN A 105 2.49 0.07 -23.77
CA GLN A 105 3.50 0.21 -24.82
C GLN A 105 3.18 -0.83 -25.91
N PRO A 106 3.01 -0.41 -27.18
CA PRO A 106 2.72 -1.31 -28.27
C PRO A 106 3.92 -2.24 -28.51
N ARG A 107 3.76 -3.53 -28.19
CA ARG A 107 4.77 -4.56 -28.45
C ARG A 107 4.96 -4.76 -29.95
N GLN A 108 6.19 -4.57 -30.44
CA GLN A 108 6.63 -5.08 -31.73
C GLN A 108 7.36 -6.42 -31.55
N GLY A 109 6.93 -7.43 -32.31
CA GLY A 109 7.76 -8.57 -32.72
C GLY A 109 8.12 -9.63 -31.67
N SER A 110 7.72 -10.87 -31.92
CA SER A 110 8.27 -12.07 -31.28
C SER A 110 9.70 -12.31 -31.75
N VAL A 111 10.69 -11.68 -31.11
CA VAL A 111 12.09 -12.09 -31.20
C VAL A 111 12.39 -12.97 -29.99
N GLU A 112 13.03 -14.12 -30.18
CA GLU A 112 13.53 -14.97 -29.10
C GLU A 112 14.66 -14.25 -28.35
N LEU A 113 14.29 -13.25 -27.54
CA LEU A 113 15.22 -12.45 -26.77
C LEU A 113 15.59 -13.22 -25.50
N ARG A 114 16.88 -13.55 -25.38
CA ARG A 114 17.42 -14.20 -24.18
C ARG A 114 17.51 -13.14 -23.08
N PRO A 115 16.90 -13.38 -21.91
CA PRO A 115 17.03 -12.48 -20.77
C PRO A 115 18.49 -12.22 -20.42
N THR A 116 18.88 -10.95 -20.33
CA THR A 116 20.22 -10.60 -19.82
C THR A 116 20.19 -10.41 -18.31
N ILE A 117 19.08 -9.87 -17.78
CA ILE A 117 18.89 -9.56 -16.37
C ILE A 117 17.45 -9.92 -15.97
N ALA A 118 17.30 -10.52 -14.79
CA ALA A 118 16.00 -10.75 -14.16
C ALA A 118 16.02 -10.15 -12.75
N ILE A 119 15.01 -9.35 -12.43
CA ILE A 119 14.83 -8.70 -11.12
C ILE A 119 13.58 -9.27 -10.46
N ILE A 120 13.68 -9.60 -9.19
CA ILE A 120 12.55 -10.04 -8.36
C ILE A 120 12.23 -8.91 -7.39
N THR A 121 10.97 -8.46 -7.38
CA THR A 121 10.50 -7.40 -6.47
C THR A 121 9.46 -7.96 -5.51
N CYS A 122 9.52 -7.54 -4.26
CA CYS A 122 8.62 -7.99 -3.20
C CYS A 122 7.74 -6.85 -2.65
N LEU A 123 8.00 -5.61 -3.06
CA LEU A 123 7.19 -4.45 -2.69
C LEU A 123 6.68 -3.74 -3.94
N PHE A 124 5.47 -3.16 -3.85
CA PHE A 124 4.90 -2.41 -4.97
C PHE A 124 5.77 -1.21 -5.37
N VAL A 125 6.35 -0.50 -4.39
CA VAL A 125 7.26 0.64 -4.67
C VAL A 125 8.57 0.22 -5.35
N GLU A 126 9.10 -0.96 -5.02
CA GLU A 126 10.27 -1.52 -5.73
C GLU A 126 9.90 -1.80 -7.19
N LYS A 127 8.72 -2.35 -7.41
CA LYS A 127 8.23 -2.62 -8.76
C LYS A 127 8.13 -1.33 -9.58
N LEU A 128 7.50 -0.29 -9.04
CA LEU A 128 7.39 1.01 -9.70
C LEU A 128 8.78 1.61 -10.03
N ALA A 129 9.75 1.47 -9.11
CA ALA A 129 11.11 1.93 -9.35
C ALA A 129 11.79 1.14 -10.48
N VAL A 130 11.61 -0.18 -10.54
CA VAL A 130 12.16 -1.03 -11.60
C VAL A 130 11.53 -0.67 -12.96
N ASP A 131 10.21 -0.47 -13.02
CA ASP A 131 9.51 -0.09 -14.25
C ASP A 131 9.89 1.29 -14.77
N ALA A 132 10.29 2.20 -13.88
CA ALA A 132 10.82 3.50 -14.27
C ALA A 132 12.25 3.43 -14.85
N ILE A 133 12.99 2.36 -14.58
CA ILE A 133 14.41 2.23 -14.95
C ILE A 133 14.60 1.30 -16.15
N ILE A 134 13.85 0.21 -16.25
CA ILE A 134 14.06 -0.82 -17.26
C ILE A 134 13.09 -0.63 -18.43
N GLU A 135 13.63 -0.13 -19.54
CA GLU A 135 12.94 -0.08 -20.82
C GLU A 135 12.82 -1.49 -21.45
N ASP A 136 11.79 -1.71 -22.28
CA ASP A 136 11.53 -2.98 -22.98
C ASP A 136 11.54 -4.24 -22.08
N ALA A 137 11.09 -4.08 -20.84
CA ALA A 137 11.00 -5.17 -19.89
C ALA A 137 9.73 -6.02 -20.07
N ARG A 138 9.81 -7.28 -19.61
CA ARG A 138 8.64 -8.15 -19.43
C ARG A 138 8.45 -8.48 -17.96
N THR A 139 7.32 -8.09 -17.39
CA THR A 139 6.87 -8.56 -16.08
C THR A 139 6.16 -9.92 -16.20
N VAL A 140 6.47 -10.85 -15.29
CA VAL A 140 5.73 -12.09 -15.09
C VAL A 140 5.38 -12.23 -13.61
N HIS A 141 4.09 -12.36 -13.31
CA HIS A 141 3.60 -12.69 -11.98
C HIS A 141 3.42 -14.20 -11.84
N LYS A 142 4.28 -14.84 -11.04
CA LYS A 142 4.10 -16.23 -10.61
C LYS A 142 3.26 -16.24 -9.33
N TYR A 143 1.95 -16.18 -9.52
CA TYR A 143 0.99 -16.16 -8.42
C TYR A 143 0.91 -17.52 -7.72
N LYS A 144 0.83 -17.49 -6.39
CA LYS A 144 0.54 -18.62 -5.52
C LYS A 144 -0.35 -18.13 -4.37
N SER A 145 -1.59 -18.62 -4.33
CA SER A 145 -2.52 -18.35 -3.23
C SER A 145 -1.90 -18.74 -1.89
N GLY A 146 -2.16 -17.94 -0.86
CA GLY A 146 -1.63 -18.17 0.50
C GLY A 146 -0.24 -17.59 0.79
N GLY A 147 0.33 -16.74 -0.07
CA GLY A 147 1.39 -15.79 0.37
C GLY A 147 2.82 -15.97 -0.20
N ASP A 148 3.03 -16.80 -1.21
CA ASP A 148 4.37 -17.09 -1.79
C ASP A 148 4.50 -16.62 -3.26
N SER A 149 3.75 -15.58 -3.63
CA SER A 149 3.76 -15.04 -4.99
C SER A 149 5.07 -14.29 -5.29
N ASN A 150 5.48 -14.28 -6.56
CA ASN A 150 6.70 -13.62 -7.00
C ASN A 150 6.48 -12.84 -8.29
N ILE A 151 7.12 -11.69 -8.40
CA ILE A 151 7.13 -10.87 -9.62
C ILE A 151 8.53 -10.87 -10.20
N TYR A 152 8.63 -11.25 -11.47
CA TYR A 152 9.88 -11.27 -12.22
C TYR A 152 9.82 -10.19 -13.30
N THR A 153 10.69 -9.20 -13.22
CA THR A 153 10.91 -8.25 -14.31
C THR A 153 12.14 -8.67 -15.10
N ILE A 154 11.93 -8.95 -16.37
CA ILE A 154 12.95 -9.52 -17.26
C ILE A 154 13.33 -8.45 -18.28
N GLY A 155 14.57 -7.95 -18.21
CA GLY A 155 15.12 -7.01 -19.18
C GLY A 155 15.64 -7.72 -20.42
N MET A 156 15.36 -7.15 -21.59
CA MET A 156 15.87 -7.62 -22.89
C MET A 156 17.08 -6.78 -23.32
N SER A 157 17.97 -7.38 -24.13
CA SER A 157 19.07 -6.67 -24.79
C SER A 157 18.69 -6.24 -26.20
#